data_AF-A0A9P6MYY7-F1
#
_entry.id   AF-A0A9P6MYY7-F1
#
_cell.length_a   1.000
_cell.length_b   1.000
_cell.length_c   1.000
_cell.angle_alpha   90.00
_cell.angle_beta   90.00
_cell.angle_gamma   90.00
#
_symmetry.space_group_name_H-M   'P 1'
#
loop_
_entity.id
_entity.type
_entity.pdbx_description
1 polymer ?
#
loop_
_entity_poly.entity_id
_entity_poly.type
_entity_poly.pdbx_seq_one_letter_code
_entity_poly.pdbx_strand_id
1 'polypeptide(L)'
;MLTNFGVITNEQQERIVLPLPMSAVYNKQQFISHFISLHHQSTQPTLINQLLTNAIPNTFSEFWILYDERNRPIACAAANTVISDTSVGYVGLFEAKTEQAGTAVLKAATQWLKHGGLQQFEPVRQILGPVNMTTWLQYRLRVDNDIQSSMSYEPRHPAFYQGCFAKAGFVKAMDYYSTFFDIDQFLTGYEDYSQNVSPEEAGISMQYWNLLDFPASLNPERHPELSPQDNVSRRVYDLSMEMFHGKEFFDDDFSPENHRKIVLNDMISRPEVDNASLTDLSSFVVDSATGQDVGYLACWVEDHDTLVMKTVGFVSRVRKTKVFAIAVRETARRAKEHWGCTRVALYMHQPSTTTVSTEQHVQDDAPERYAVTLQRQPASNTTSVLQTTNGLPENPQKRDTDTRVQTFLDKRRLQYLGQRSRHRVMVRL
;
A
#
# COMPACT_ATOMS: atom_id res chain seq x y z
N MET A 1 4.05 -32.83 -1.84
CA MET A 1 4.03 -32.86 -0.36
C MET A 1 5.42 -32.51 0.12
N LEU A 2 5.66 -31.26 0.53
CA LEU A 2 6.91 -30.89 1.21
C LEU A 2 6.72 -31.24 2.69
N THR A 3 7.32 -32.34 3.13
CA THR A 3 7.52 -32.63 4.56
C THR A 3 8.41 -31.56 5.17
N ASN A 4 7.96 -30.98 6.29
CA ASN A 4 8.69 -29.99 7.07
C ASN A 4 10.16 -30.37 7.28
N PHE A 5 11.07 -29.51 6.84
CA PHE A 5 12.49 -29.65 7.12
C PHE A 5 12.74 -29.42 8.61
N GLY A 6 13.18 -30.47 9.31
CA GLY A 6 13.68 -30.40 10.67
C GLY A 6 15.15 -29.97 10.72
N VAL A 7 15.51 -29.13 11.69
CA VAL A 7 16.90 -28.92 12.11
C VAL A 7 16.97 -29.15 13.62
N ILE A 8 17.88 -30.03 14.03
CA ILE A 8 18.20 -30.35 15.43
C ILE A 8 19.30 -29.39 15.90
N THR A 9 19.20 -28.79 17.09
CA THR A 9 20.35 -28.42 17.95
C THR A 9 19.98 -28.33 19.44
N ASN A 10 21.03 -28.21 20.27
CA ASN A 10 21.33 -28.89 21.54
C ASN A 10 20.69 -28.32 22.82
N GLU A 11 20.66 -29.14 23.87
CA GLU A 11 20.09 -28.92 25.21
C GLU A 11 20.85 -27.87 26.02
N GLN A 12 20.25 -26.69 26.32
CA GLN A 12 20.37 -25.99 27.63
C GLN A 12 19.75 -24.58 27.75
N GLN A 13 18.94 -24.09 26.81
CA GLN A 13 18.19 -22.83 26.99
C GLN A 13 16.72 -23.01 26.62
N GLU A 14 15.82 -22.44 27.44
CA GLU A 14 14.35 -22.39 27.33
C GLU A 14 13.79 -23.06 26.06
N ARG A 15 13.58 -24.38 26.16
CA ARG A 15 13.13 -25.22 25.04
C ARG A 15 11.68 -24.89 24.70
N ILE A 16 11.47 -24.12 23.63
CA ILE A 16 10.37 -24.44 22.72
C ILE A 16 10.88 -25.55 21.81
N VAL A 17 10.29 -26.72 21.99
CA VAL A 17 10.40 -27.83 21.06
C VAL A 17 9.88 -27.34 19.71
N LEU A 18 10.75 -27.22 18.71
CA LEU A 18 10.33 -27.04 17.32
C LEU A 18 10.85 -28.18 16.43
N PRO A 19 10.11 -28.53 15.37
CA PRO A 19 8.86 -27.90 14.99
C PRO A 19 7.65 -28.63 15.60
N LEU A 20 6.84 -27.89 16.35
CA LEU A 20 5.41 -28.19 16.43
C LEU A 20 4.89 -28.36 14.99
N PRO A 21 3.90 -29.23 14.74
CA PRO A 21 3.44 -29.49 13.37
C PRO A 21 3.00 -28.19 12.70
N MET A 22 3.81 -27.69 11.77
CA MET A 22 3.43 -26.65 10.83
C MET A 22 2.76 -27.35 9.67
N SER A 23 1.50 -27.05 9.40
CA SER A 23 0.85 -27.48 8.17
C SER A 23 0.73 -26.29 7.23
N ALA A 24 1.18 -26.47 6.00
CA ALA A 24 0.66 -25.68 4.90
C ALA A 24 -0.84 -26.01 4.80
N VAL A 25 -1.68 -24.99 4.89
CA VAL A 25 -3.12 -25.18 4.94
C VAL A 25 -3.69 -25.02 3.54
N TYR A 26 -3.99 -26.15 2.89
CA TYR A 26 -4.73 -26.16 1.63
C TYR A 26 -6.20 -25.73 1.79
N ASN A 27 -6.71 -25.69 3.03
CA ASN A 27 -8.07 -25.29 3.35
C ASN A 27 -8.13 -23.84 3.86
N LYS A 28 -8.35 -22.88 2.95
CA LYS A 28 -8.47 -21.45 3.30
C LYS A 28 -9.48 -21.16 4.41
N GLN A 29 -10.60 -21.89 4.48
CA GLN A 29 -11.62 -21.70 5.53
C GLN A 29 -11.10 -22.06 6.92
N GLN A 30 -10.27 -23.09 7.01
CA GLN A 30 -9.60 -23.44 8.26
C GLN A 30 -8.63 -22.33 8.67
N PHE A 31 -7.86 -21.78 7.74
CA PHE A 31 -6.98 -20.64 8.02
C PHE A 31 -7.77 -19.42 8.51
N ILE A 32 -8.86 -19.05 7.83
CA ILE A 32 -9.73 -17.92 8.24
C ILE A 32 -10.20 -18.11 9.69
N SER A 33 -10.73 -19.29 10.03
CA SER A 33 -11.21 -19.59 11.39
C SER A 33 -10.11 -19.45 12.43
N HIS A 34 -8.92 -20.00 12.16
CA HIS A 34 -7.80 -19.91 13.09
C HIS A 34 -7.21 -18.50 13.20
N PHE A 35 -7.07 -17.78 12.08
CA PHE A 35 -6.64 -16.39 12.05
C PHE A 35 -7.56 -15.55 12.94
N ILE A 36 -8.88 -15.66 12.77
CA ILE A 36 -9.87 -14.97 13.59
C ILE A 36 -9.74 -15.37 15.07
N SER A 37 -9.47 -16.64 15.38
CA SER A 37 -9.31 -17.10 16.78
C SER A 37 -8.05 -16.59 17.48
N LEU A 38 -7.00 -16.31 16.71
CA LEU A 38 -5.75 -15.72 17.19
C LEU A 38 -5.85 -14.21 17.37
N HIS A 39 -6.89 -13.61 16.79
CA HIS A 39 -6.89 -12.22 16.45
C HIS A 39 -7.08 -11.31 17.69
N HIS A 40 -6.24 -10.29 17.80
CA HIS A 40 -6.30 -9.26 18.83
C HIS A 40 -6.92 -7.98 18.25
N GLN A 41 -8.21 -7.68 18.51
CA GLN A 41 -8.95 -6.40 18.33
C GLN A 41 -8.65 -5.46 17.12
N SER A 42 -7.76 -5.79 16.18
CA SER A 42 -7.07 -4.83 15.31
C SER A 42 -7.28 -5.07 13.81
N THR A 43 -7.54 -6.29 13.36
CA THR A 43 -7.89 -6.64 11.98
C THR A 43 -9.38 -6.94 11.87
N GLN A 44 -9.95 -6.57 10.73
CA GLN A 44 -11.37 -6.71 10.45
C GLN A 44 -11.66 -8.12 9.92
N PRO A 45 -12.34 -9.00 10.69
CA PRO A 45 -12.58 -10.39 10.29
C PRO A 45 -13.31 -10.49 8.95
N THR A 46 -14.22 -9.55 8.67
CA THR A 46 -14.97 -9.47 7.42
C THR A 46 -14.06 -9.27 6.22
N LEU A 47 -13.13 -8.31 6.29
CA LEU A 47 -12.17 -8.04 5.22
C LEU A 47 -11.28 -9.27 4.98
N ILE A 48 -10.73 -9.85 6.05
CA ILE A 48 -9.85 -11.02 5.95
C ILE A 48 -10.61 -12.20 5.33
N ASN A 49 -11.85 -12.44 5.76
CA ASN A 49 -12.71 -13.46 5.17
C ASN A 49 -12.96 -13.20 3.68
N GLN A 50 -13.22 -11.95 3.29
CA GLN A 50 -13.41 -11.57 1.88
C GLN A 50 -12.13 -11.77 1.06
N LEU A 51 -10.97 -11.34 1.57
CA LEU A 51 -9.68 -11.49 0.89
C LEU A 51 -9.27 -12.95 0.71
N LEU A 52 -9.63 -13.81 1.66
CA LEU A 52 -9.25 -15.22 1.63
C LEU A 52 -10.27 -16.08 0.87
N THR A 53 -11.55 -15.68 0.87
CA THR A 53 -12.61 -16.37 0.14
C THR A 53 -12.58 -16.01 -1.35
N ASN A 54 -12.32 -14.73 -1.68
CA ASN A 54 -12.13 -14.31 -3.05
C ASN A 54 -10.69 -14.67 -3.47
N ALA A 55 -10.53 -15.51 -4.48
CA ALA A 55 -9.21 -15.68 -5.08
C ALA A 55 -8.75 -14.33 -5.60
N ILE A 56 -7.67 -13.79 -5.02
CA ILE A 56 -7.04 -12.59 -5.57
C ILE A 56 -6.42 -13.01 -6.90
N PRO A 57 -6.88 -12.45 -8.03
CA PRO A 57 -6.31 -12.77 -9.34
C PRO A 57 -4.81 -12.48 -9.30
N ASN A 58 -4.04 -13.16 -10.15
CA ASN A 58 -2.63 -12.86 -10.31
C ASN A 58 -1.79 -12.92 -9.03
N THR A 59 -2.19 -13.77 -8.09
CA THR A 59 -1.38 -14.10 -6.91
C THR A 59 -1.19 -15.59 -6.76
N PHE A 60 -0.01 -15.96 -6.27
CA PHE A 60 0.24 -17.27 -5.69
C PHE A 60 0.42 -17.08 -4.21
N SER A 61 -0.50 -17.63 -3.42
CA SER A 61 -0.52 -17.45 -1.97
C SER A 61 -0.43 -18.78 -1.24
N GLU A 62 0.29 -18.80 -0.13
CA GLU A 62 0.39 -19.95 0.77
C GLU A 62 0.21 -19.49 2.23
N PHE A 63 -0.28 -20.41 3.07
CA PHE A 63 -0.75 -20.12 4.42
C PHE A 63 -0.16 -21.08 5.44
N TRP A 64 0.36 -20.53 6.54
CA TRP A 64 0.95 -21.31 7.63
C TRP A 64 0.23 -21.07 8.94
N ILE A 65 0.04 -22.15 9.69
CA ILE A 65 -0.44 -22.11 11.07
C ILE A 65 0.52 -22.93 11.93
N LEU A 66 0.91 -22.35 13.06
CA LEU A 66 1.65 -23.02 14.10
C LEU A 66 0.69 -23.38 15.23
N TYR A 67 0.69 -24.65 15.64
CA TYR A 67 -0.12 -25.17 16.74
C TYR A 67 0.75 -25.42 17.97
N ASP A 68 0.20 -25.29 19.18
CA ASP A 68 0.86 -25.78 20.40
C ASP A 68 0.67 -27.30 20.59
N GLU A 69 1.25 -27.85 21.66
CA GLU A 69 1.14 -29.27 22.03
C GLU A 69 -0.30 -29.74 22.27
N ARG A 70 -1.23 -28.82 22.51
CA ARG A 70 -2.66 -29.09 22.69
C ARG A 70 -3.47 -28.88 21.41
N ASN A 71 -2.80 -28.78 20.26
CA ASN A 71 -3.40 -28.55 18.95
C ASN A 71 -4.20 -27.24 18.87
N ARG A 72 -3.80 -26.20 19.62
CA ARG A 72 -4.41 -24.86 19.53
C ARG A 72 -3.54 -23.97 18.64
N PRO A 73 -4.12 -23.15 17.74
CA PRO A 73 -3.33 -22.21 16.96
C PRO A 73 -2.66 -21.19 17.90
N ILE A 74 -1.38 -20.94 17.67
CA ILE A 74 -0.57 -19.97 18.42
C ILE A 74 0.11 -18.92 17.54
N ALA A 75 0.24 -19.16 16.24
CA ALA A 75 0.63 -18.14 15.26
C ALA A 75 0.19 -18.53 13.85
N CYS A 76 0.08 -17.54 12.96
CA CYS A 76 -0.16 -17.74 11.54
C CYS A 76 0.49 -16.63 10.70
N ALA A 77 0.75 -16.92 9.44
CA ALA A 77 1.09 -15.94 8.42
C ALA A 77 0.63 -16.43 7.06
N ALA A 78 0.52 -15.50 6.12
CA ALA A 78 0.42 -15.80 4.71
C ALA A 78 1.57 -15.15 3.96
N ALA A 79 1.90 -15.73 2.81
CA ALA A 79 2.84 -15.16 1.88
C ALA A 79 2.31 -15.29 0.47
N ASN A 80 2.64 -14.32 -0.38
CA ASN A 80 2.27 -14.37 -1.77
C ASN A 80 3.29 -13.70 -2.69
N THR A 81 3.26 -14.07 -3.96
CA THR A 81 3.86 -13.32 -5.07
C THR A 81 2.75 -12.73 -5.94
N VAL A 82 3.08 -11.69 -6.69
CA VAL A 82 2.19 -11.10 -7.70
C VAL A 82 2.73 -11.48 -9.08
N ILE A 83 1.86 -11.89 -10.01
CA ILE A 83 2.29 -12.34 -11.34
C ILE A 83 3.00 -11.22 -12.13
N SER A 84 2.53 -9.98 -11.98
CA SER A 84 3.13 -8.82 -12.65
C SER A 84 4.56 -8.52 -12.20
N ASP A 85 4.96 -8.93 -10.99
CA ASP A 85 6.33 -8.84 -10.48
C ASP A 85 6.63 -10.01 -9.52
N THR A 86 7.03 -11.13 -10.11
CA THR A 86 7.42 -12.33 -9.35
C THR A 86 8.76 -12.17 -8.63
N SER A 87 9.48 -11.05 -8.81
CA SER A 87 10.73 -10.78 -8.10
C SER A 87 10.52 -10.27 -6.68
N VAL A 88 9.28 -9.91 -6.33
CA VAL A 88 8.89 -9.43 -5.00
C VAL A 88 7.90 -10.39 -4.37
N GLY A 89 8.21 -10.83 -3.15
CA GLY A 89 7.30 -11.57 -2.29
C GLY A 89 6.73 -10.68 -1.18
N TYR A 90 5.52 -10.99 -0.74
CA TYR A 90 4.85 -10.32 0.36
C TYR A 90 4.59 -11.32 1.47
N VAL A 91 4.77 -10.90 2.72
CA VAL A 91 4.37 -11.65 3.91
C VAL A 91 3.44 -10.80 4.73
N GLY A 92 2.27 -11.31 5.08
CA GLY A 92 1.26 -10.63 5.87
C GLY A 92 0.28 -11.63 6.48
N LEU A 93 -0.96 -11.19 6.74
CA LEU A 93 -1.97 -11.96 7.48
C LEU A 93 -1.34 -12.64 8.70
N PHE A 94 -0.56 -11.85 9.42
CA PHE A 94 0.32 -12.30 10.48
C PHE A 94 -0.34 -12.08 11.83
N GLU A 95 -0.46 -13.15 12.61
CA GLU A 95 -0.86 -13.10 14.01
C GLU A 95 -0.01 -14.06 14.84
N ALA A 96 0.31 -13.67 16.07
CA ALA A 96 1.07 -14.54 16.97
C ALA A 96 0.74 -14.24 18.44
N LYS A 97 0.71 -15.29 19.26
CA LYS A 97 0.56 -15.16 20.73
C LYS A 97 1.88 -14.85 21.44
N THR A 98 3.01 -15.22 20.83
CA THR A 98 4.35 -15.01 21.38
C THR A 98 5.33 -14.64 20.26
N GLU A 99 6.40 -13.96 20.63
CA GLU A 99 7.44 -13.56 19.67
C GLU A 99 8.07 -14.76 18.96
N GLN A 100 8.37 -15.81 19.72
CA GLN A 100 9.01 -17.01 19.18
C GLN A 100 8.11 -17.76 18.19
N ALA A 101 6.82 -17.90 18.51
CA ALA A 101 5.86 -18.49 17.59
C ALA A 101 5.79 -17.65 16.31
N GLY A 102 5.69 -16.33 16.44
CA GLY A 102 5.64 -15.40 15.31
C GLY A 102 6.89 -15.46 14.42
N THR A 103 8.09 -15.45 15.00
CA THR A 103 9.34 -15.63 14.25
C THR A 103 9.36 -16.96 13.48
N ALA A 104 8.90 -18.05 14.09
CA ALA A 104 8.92 -19.36 13.45
C ALA A 104 8.05 -19.39 12.18
N VAL A 105 6.81 -18.88 12.25
CA VAL A 105 5.93 -18.84 11.08
C VAL A 105 6.42 -17.85 10.01
N LEU A 106 6.97 -16.69 10.39
CA LEU A 106 7.58 -15.77 9.43
C LEU A 106 8.80 -16.39 8.72
N LYS A 107 9.62 -17.18 9.42
CA LYS A 107 10.73 -17.92 8.80
C LYS A 107 10.23 -18.97 7.79
N ALA A 108 9.16 -19.69 8.11
CA ALA A 108 8.56 -20.65 7.18
C ALA A 108 8.04 -19.94 5.91
N ALA A 109 7.29 -18.85 6.09
CA ALA A 109 6.75 -18.05 5.00
C ALA A 109 7.83 -17.47 4.09
N THR A 110 8.89 -16.90 4.68
CA THR A 110 10.02 -16.33 3.93
C THR A 110 10.87 -17.41 3.24
N GLN A 111 11.05 -18.57 3.86
CA GLN A 111 11.71 -19.70 3.20
C GLN A 111 10.93 -20.17 1.98
N TRP A 112 9.59 -20.26 2.05
CA TRP A 112 8.77 -20.60 0.89
C TRP A 112 8.98 -19.63 -0.27
N LEU A 113 8.94 -18.32 -0.01
CA LEU A 113 9.22 -17.29 -1.02
C LEU A 113 10.63 -17.41 -1.62
N LYS A 114 11.65 -17.65 -0.79
CA LYS A 114 13.06 -17.80 -1.22
C LYS A 114 13.33 -19.05 -2.07
N HIS A 115 12.49 -20.07 -1.98
CA HIS A 115 12.61 -21.29 -2.79
C HIS A 115 11.69 -21.30 -4.01
N GLY A 116 11.18 -20.13 -4.44
CA GLY A 116 10.32 -20.01 -5.62
C GLY A 116 8.88 -20.46 -5.39
N GLY A 117 8.44 -20.51 -4.12
CA GLY A 117 7.12 -20.96 -3.73
C GLY A 117 6.88 -22.43 -4.06
N LEU A 118 5.81 -22.72 -4.82
CA LEU A 118 5.46 -24.06 -5.26
C LEU A 118 6.35 -24.59 -6.43
N GLN A 119 7.61 -24.14 -6.51
CA GLN A 119 8.53 -24.41 -7.64
C GLN A 119 8.02 -23.91 -8.99
N GLN A 120 7.09 -22.96 -8.98
CA GLN A 120 6.48 -22.38 -10.18
C GLN A 120 7.18 -21.07 -10.60
N PHE A 121 8.01 -20.50 -9.71
CA PHE A 121 8.65 -19.22 -9.92
C PHE A 121 10.13 -19.27 -9.58
N GLU A 122 10.87 -18.34 -10.16
CA GLU A 122 12.21 -18.00 -9.69
C GLU A 122 12.13 -17.54 -8.22
N PRO A 123 13.17 -17.80 -7.41
CA PRO A 123 13.33 -17.19 -6.10
C PRO A 123 13.10 -15.69 -6.12
N VAL A 124 12.28 -15.18 -5.18
CA VAL A 124 12.07 -13.74 -5.05
C VAL A 124 13.38 -13.06 -4.66
N ARG A 125 13.61 -11.86 -5.20
CA ARG A 125 14.79 -11.03 -4.87
C ARG A 125 14.60 -10.21 -3.61
N GLN A 126 13.34 -9.94 -3.26
CA GLN A 126 12.98 -9.11 -2.13
C GLN A 126 11.71 -9.63 -1.47
N ILE A 127 11.64 -9.59 -0.14
CA ILE A 127 10.42 -9.90 0.60
C ILE A 127 9.99 -8.68 1.42
N LEU A 128 8.75 -8.25 1.28
CA LEU A 128 8.15 -7.11 1.98
C LEU A 128 7.14 -7.59 3.03
N GLY A 129 7.09 -6.94 4.19
CA GLY A 129 6.12 -7.25 5.24
C GLY A 129 5.98 -6.17 6.32
N PRO A 130 4.93 -6.22 7.16
CA PRO A 130 3.71 -7.00 6.95
C PRO A 130 2.89 -6.42 5.79
N VAL A 131 2.51 -7.22 4.81
CA VAL A 131 1.66 -6.80 3.68
C VAL A 131 0.58 -7.85 3.47
N ASN A 132 -0.68 -7.52 3.74
CA ASN A 132 -1.80 -8.44 3.56
C ASN A 132 -2.11 -8.58 2.06
N MET A 133 -1.36 -9.45 1.37
CA MET A 133 -1.46 -9.73 -0.06
C MET A 133 -0.96 -8.61 -0.99
N THR A 134 -1.27 -7.36 -0.69
CA THR A 134 -0.88 -6.16 -1.49
C THR A 134 -0.72 -4.95 -0.60
N THR A 135 0.06 -3.96 -1.05
CA THR A 135 0.20 -2.67 -0.37
C THR A 135 -1.04 -1.79 -0.48
N TRP A 136 -2.06 -2.20 -1.24
CA TRP A 136 -3.36 -1.53 -1.31
C TRP A 136 -4.29 -1.90 -0.16
N LEU A 137 -4.04 -3.04 0.50
CA LEU A 137 -4.75 -3.52 1.68
C LEU A 137 -3.94 -3.18 2.94
N GLN A 138 -4.46 -3.47 4.13
CA GLN A 138 -3.73 -3.19 5.38
C GLN A 138 -2.32 -3.83 5.36
N TYR A 139 -1.28 -3.00 5.54
CA TYR A 139 0.10 -3.39 5.16
C TYR A 139 1.22 -2.77 6.01
N ARG A 140 0.96 -2.46 7.28
CA ARG A 140 1.91 -1.66 8.06
C ARG A 140 1.98 -2.10 9.51
N LEU A 141 3.21 -2.30 10.00
CA LEU A 141 3.45 -2.53 11.41
C LEU A 141 3.47 -1.19 12.13
N ARG A 142 2.53 -0.98 13.03
CA ARG A 142 2.57 0.16 13.96
C ARG A 142 3.60 -0.12 15.04
N VAL A 143 4.56 0.79 15.19
CA VAL A 143 5.69 0.65 16.14
C VAL A 143 5.65 1.67 17.27
N ASP A 144 4.76 2.66 17.19
CA ASP A 144 4.51 3.56 18.30
C ASP A 144 3.72 2.87 19.43
N ASN A 145 4.00 3.28 20.67
CA ASN A 145 3.34 2.82 21.88
C ASN A 145 2.25 3.81 22.35
N ASP A 146 1.72 4.64 21.46
CA ASP A 146 0.75 5.68 21.85
C ASP A 146 -0.57 5.05 22.33
N ILE A 147 -1.15 5.61 23.40
CA ILE A 147 -2.37 5.17 24.10
C ILE A 147 -3.64 5.63 23.36
N GLN A 148 -3.55 6.53 22.38
CA GLN A 148 -4.70 6.96 21.58
C GLN A 148 -5.40 5.84 20.78
N SER A 149 -6.73 5.92 20.66
CA SER A 149 -7.57 5.02 19.85
C SER A 149 -6.95 4.71 18.49
N SER A 150 -6.94 3.43 18.10
CA SER A 150 -6.59 3.05 16.73
C SER A 150 -7.59 3.69 15.77
N MET A 151 -7.08 4.32 14.71
CA MET A 151 -7.96 4.61 13.58
C MET A 151 -8.22 3.28 12.86
N SER A 152 -9.34 3.18 12.16
CA SER A 152 -9.79 2.01 11.42
C SER A 152 -8.67 1.47 10.52
N TYR A 153 -7.91 2.33 9.84
CA TYR A 153 -6.79 1.97 8.94
C TYR A 153 -5.42 1.84 9.63
N GLU A 154 -5.39 1.92 10.95
CA GLU A 154 -4.17 1.88 11.76
C GLU A 154 -4.30 0.87 12.91
N PRO A 155 -4.39 -0.43 12.55
CA PRO A 155 -4.41 -1.48 13.54
C PRO A 155 -3.22 -1.35 14.49
N ARG A 156 -3.50 -1.48 15.78
CA ARG A 156 -2.48 -1.66 16.80
C ARG A 156 -1.98 -3.08 16.77
N HIS A 157 -0.67 -3.23 16.91
CA HIS A 157 -0.04 -4.53 16.99
C HIS A 157 0.59 -4.69 18.37
N PRO A 158 0.67 -5.93 18.89
CA PRO A 158 1.47 -6.20 20.07
C PRO A 158 2.91 -5.74 19.87
N ALA A 159 3.52 -5.11 20.88
CA ALA A 159 4.88 -4.54 20.78
C ALA A 159 5.93 -5.58 20.35
N PHE A 160 5.75 -6.85 20.70
CA PHE A 160 6.66 -7.93 20.33
C PHE A 160 6.64 -8.28 18.83
N TYR A 161 5.67 -7.80 18.03
CA TYR A 161 5.64 -8.05 16.59
C TYR A 161 6.90 -7.53 15.90
N GLN A 162 7.45 -6.41 16.36
CA GLN A 162 8.72 -5.90 15.84
C GLN A 162 9.86 -6.92 16.02
N GLY A 163 9.91 -7.58 17.18
CA GLY A 163 10.88 -8.64 17.45
C GLY A 163 10.65 -9.88 16.57
N CYS A 164 9.39 -10.24 16.28
CA CYS A 164 9.06 -11.32 15.35
C CYS A 164 9.73 -11.13 13.99
N PHE A 165 9.51 -9.95 13.38
CA PHE A 165 10.05 -9.59 12.06
C PHE A 165 11.58 -9.49 12.08
N ALA A 166 12.15 -8.79 13.07
CA ALA A 166 13.61 -8.65 13.19
C ALA A 166 14.32 -10.01 13.31
N LYS A 167 13.81 -10.91 14.16
CA LYS A 167 14.38 -12.27 14.33
C LYS A 167 14.13 -13.19 13.14
N ALA A 168 13.17 -12.87 12.27
CA ALA A 168 12.96 -13.51 10.97
C ALA A 168 13.90 -12.95 9.88
N GLY A 169 14.73 -11.96 10.20
CA GLY A 169 15.76 -11.38 9.33
C GLY A 169 15.32 -10.09 8.64
N PHE A 170 14.09 -9.63 8.84
CA PHE A 170 13.62 -8.40 8.21
C PHE A 170 14.32 -7.18 8.82
N VAL A 171 14.64 -6.21 7.97
CA VAL A 171 15.16 -4.89 8.32
C VAL A 171 14.16 -3.81 7.93
N LYS A 172 14.20 -2.65 8.59
CA LYS A 172 13.32 -1.54 8.23
C LYS A 172 13.55 -1.09 6.79
N ALA A 173 12.48 -1.09 5.99
CA ALA A 173 12.49 -0.64 4.61
C ALA A 173 12.07 0.84 4.50
N MET A 174 11.00 1.22 5.19
CA MET A 174 10.37 2.53 5.02
C MET A 174 9.56 2.93 6.26
N ASP A 175 9.53 4.22 6.54
CA ASP A 175 8.67 4.82 7.55
C ASP A 175 7.39 5.38 6.91
N TYR A 176 6.25 5.16 7.57
CA TYR A 176 4.94 5.61 7.14
C TYR A 176 4.30 6.44 8.24
N TYR A 177 3.96 7.69 7.92
CA TYR A 177 3.35 8.61 8.87
C TYR A 177 1.91 8.90 8.50
N SER A 178 1.01 8.72 9.45
CA SER A 178 -0.28 9.41 9.38
C SER A 178 -0.18 10.67 10.20
N THR A 179 -0.51 11.78 9.55
CA THR A 179 -0.42 13.09 10.17
C THR A 179 -1.82 13.58 10.46
N PHE A 180 -2.00 14.08 11.68
CA PHE A 180 -3.22 14.74 12.11
C PHE A 180 -2.98 16.25 12.06
N PHE A 181 -3.85 16.93 11.34
CA PHE A 181 -3.87 18.38 11.22
C PHE A 181 -5.10 18.94 11.91
N ASP A 182 -4.96 20.10 12.53
CA ASP A 182 -6.10 20.97 12.82
C ASP A 182 -6.71 21.43 11.49
N ILE A 183 -8.03 21.33 11.35
CA ILE A 183 -8.69 21.55 10.06
C ILE A 183 -8.59 23.01 9.60
N ASP A 184 -8.53 23.98 10.52
CA ASP A 184 -8.45 25.41 10.19
C ASP A 184 -7.08 25.78 9.66
N GLN A 185 -6.04 25.24 10.31
CA GLN A 185 -4.67 25.35 9.82
C GLN A 185 -4.50 24.65 8.47
N PHE A 186 -5.10 23.47 8.32
CA PHE A 186 -5.09 22.72 7.07
C PHE A 186 -5.73 23.53 5.93
N LEU A 187 -6.93 24.06 6.14
CA LEU A 187 -7.65 24.89 5.18
C LEU A 187 -6.83 26.13 4.81
N THR A 188 -6.34 26.86 5.79
CA THR A 188 -5.52 28.07 5.57
C THR A 188 -4.29 27.75 4.70
N GLY A 189 -3.59 26.64 4.98
CA GLY A 189 -2.41 26.24 4.20
C GLY A 189 -2.72 25.92 2.74
N TYR A 190 -3.84 25.24 2.47
CA TYR A 190 -4.28 24.94 1.11
C TYR A 190 -4.91 26.14 0.39
N GLU A 191 -5.54 27.05 1.10
CA GLU A 191 -6.02 28.35 0.60
C GLU A 191 -4.85 29.22 0.12
N ASP A 192 -3.81 29.36 0.94
CA ASP A 192 -2.56 30.04 0.58
C ASP A 192 -1.91 29.43 -0.67
N TYR A 193 -1.77 28.11 -0.70
CA TYR A 193 -1.13 27.40 -1.82
C TYR A 193 -1.95 27.50 -3.12
N SER A 194 -3.26 27.32 -3.01
CA SER A 194 -4.17 27.47 -4.16
C SER A 194 -4.34 28.92 -4.60
N GLN A 195 -3.96 29.89 -3.77
CA GLN A 195 -4.27 31.32 -3.93
C GLN A 195 -5.77 31.56 -4.02
N ASN A 196 -6.55 30.80 -3.24
CA ASN A 196 -8.01 30.88 -3.20
C ASN A 196 -8.74 30.67 -4.55
N VAL A 197 -8.08 30.11 -5.56
CA VAL A 197 -8.71 29.76 -6.84
C VAL A 197 -9.87 28.80 -6.58
N SER A 198 -11.06 29.09 -7.13
CA SER A 198 -12.24 28.22 -7.01
C SER A 198 -12.12 26.98 -7.92
N PRO A 199 -12.90 25.91 -7.68
CA PRO A 199 -12.99 24.78 -8.61
C PRO A 199 -13.31 25.22 -10.05
N GLU A 200 -14.30 26.10 -10.23
CA GLU A 200 -14.76 26.59 -11.53
C GLU A 200 -13.66 27.38 -12.25
N GLU A 201 -12.95 28.26 -11.53
CA GLU A 201 -11.80 29.00 -12.07
C GLU A 201 -10.65 28.08 -12.48
N ALA A 202 -10.49 26.95 -11.80
CA ALA A 202 -9.53 25.91 -12.15
C ALA A 202 -10.03 24.96 -13.26
N GLY A 203 -11.24 25.18 -13.79
CA GLY A 203 -11.83 24.34 -14.83
C GLY A 203 -12.18 22.94 -14.36
N ILE A 204 -12.49 22.77 -13.07
CA ILE A 204 -12.90 21.50 -12.49
C ILE A 204 -14.24 21.61 -11.78
N SER A 205 -14.92 20.47 -11.64
CA SER A 205 -16.10 20.31 -10.79
C SER A 205 -15.92 19.12 -9.85
N MET A 206 -16.52 19.23 -8.66
CA MET A 206 -16.54 18.17 -7.66
C MET A 206 -17.86 17.40 -7.79
N GLN A 207 -17.80 16.11 -8.10
CA GLN A 207 -18.97 15.23 -8.16
C GLN A 207 -18.91 14.22 -7.02
N TYR A 208 -19.69 14.47 -5.96
CA TYR A 208 -19.73 13.59 -4.78
C TYR A 208 -20.38 12.24 -5.10
N TRP A 209 -19.98 11.20 -4.37
CA TRP A 209 -20.53 9.86 -4.56
C TRP A 209 -21.99 9.84 -4.11
N ASN A 210 -22.89 9.46 -5.00
CA ASN A 210 -24.30 9.41 -4.66
C ASN A 210 -24.58 8.27 -3.66
N LEU A 211 -25.30 8.58 -2.58
CA LEU A 211 -25.75 7.64 -1.55
C LEU A 211 -26.54 6.44 -2.10
N LEU A 212 -27.31 6.65 -3.16
CA LEU A 212 -28.11 5.60 -3.79
C LEU A 212 -27.28 4.79 -4.79
N ASP A 213 -26.48 5.48 -5.59
CA ASP A 213 -25.75 4.85 -6.70
C ASP A 213 -24.53 4.08 -6.20
N PHE A 214 -23.89 4.52 -5.10
CA PHE A 214 -22.70 3.84 -4.60
C PHE A 214 -22.99 2.39 -4.17
N PRO A 215 -23.98 2.11 -3.28
CA PRO A 215 -24.36 0.73 -2.97
C PRO A 215 -24.79 -0.08 -4.20
N ALA A 216 -25.53 0.53 -5.13
CA ALA A 216 -25.95 -0.11 -6.36
C ALA A 216 -24.74 -0.47 -7.27
N SER A 217 -23.74 0.42 -7.33
CA SER A 217 -22.50 0.23 -8.10
C SER A 217 -21.63 -0.91 -7.56
N LEU A 218 -21.86 -1.36 -6.32
CA LEU A 218 -21.18 -2.53 -5.77
C LEU A 218 -21.72 -3.86 -6.32
N ASN A 219 -22.90 -3.84 -6.96
CA ASN A 219 -23.52 -5.00 -7.62
C ASN A 219 -24.21 -4.55 -8.92
N PRO A 220 -23.46 -4.02 -9.91
CA PRO A 220 -24.03 -3.42 -11.12
C PRO A 220 -24.85 -4.42 -11.95
N GLU A 221 -24.60 -5.73 -11.78
CA GLU A 221 -25.36 -6.79 -12.45
C GLU A 221 -26.82 -6.84 -11.96
N ARG A 222 -27.11 -6.29 -10.77
CA ARG A 222 -28.46 -6.14 -10.22
C ARG A 222 -29.08 -4.76 -10.52
N HIS A 223 -28.30 -3.85 -11.09
CA HIS A 223 -28.67 -2.45 -11.32
C HIS A 223 -28.30 -2.01 -12.75
N PRO A 224 -28.88 -2.66 -13.79
CA PRO A 224 -28.59 -2.33 -15.19
C PRO A 224 -29.01 -0.92 -15.59
N GLU A 225 -29.82 -0.25 -14.78
CA GLU A 225 -30.24 1.15 -14.95
C GLU A 225 -29.13 2.16 -14.65
N LEU A 226 -28.05 1.77 -13.95
CA LEU A 226 -26.96 2.68 -13.62
C LEU A 226 -26.28 3.18 -14.90
N SER A 227 -26.28 4.50 -15.08
CA SER A 227 -25.49 5.10 -16.15
C SER A 227 -23.99 4.90 -15.87
N PRO A 228 -23.12 4.96 -16.89
CA PRO A 228 -21.68 4.94 -16.68
C PRO A 228 -21.18 6.02 -15.71
N GLN A 229 -21.86 7.19 -15.67
CA GLN A 229 -21.51 8.30 -14.78
C GLN A 229 -21.92 8.02 -13.33
N ASP A 230 -23.00 7.29 -13.12
CA ASP A 230 -23.53 6.92 -11.80
C ASP A 230 -22.85 5.66 -11.24
N ASN A 231 -22.17 4.90 -12.10
CA ASN A 231 -21.42 3.72 -11.69
C ASN A 231 -20.10 4.09 -10.99
N VAL A 232 -20.20 4.47 -9.72
CA VAL A 232 -19.07 4.88 -8.88
C VAL A 232 -17.96 3.83 -8.89
N SER A 233 -18.29 2.53 -8.73
CA SER A 233 -17.28 1.47 -8.72
C SER A 233 -16.47 1.40 -10.01
N ARG A 234 -17.15 1.56 -11.16
CA ARG A 234 -16.51 1.57 -12.47
C ARG A 234 -15.60 2.79 -12.65
N ARG A 235 -16.07 3.98 -12.26
CA ARG A 235 -15.27 5.21 -12.37
C ARG A 235 -14.02 5.17 -11.49
N VAL A 236 -14.13 4.68 -10.25
CA VAL A 236 -12.95 4.49 -9.38
C VAL A 236 -12.00 3.46 -9.98
N TYR A 237 -12.52 2.37 -10.55
CA TYR A 237 -11.70 1.37 -11.25
C TYR A 237 -10.93 1.99 -12.42
N ASP A 238 -11.62 2.67 -13.35
CA ASP A 238 -11.00 3.24 -14.56
C ASP A 238 -9.91 4.26 -14.19
N LEU A 239 -10.17 5.14 -13.22
CA LEU A 239 -9.18 6.07 -12.69
C LEU A 239 -8.00 5.35 -12.01
N SER A 240 -8.27 4.30 -11.23
CA SER A 240 -7.21 3.55 -10.55
C SER A 240 -6.31 2.83 -11.55
N MET A 241 -6.89 2.23 -12.60
CA MET A 241 -6.13 1.66 -13.70
C MET A 241 -5.29 2.73 -14.40
N GLU A 242 -5.86 3.89 -14.75
CA GLU A 242 -5.10 4.95 -15.41
C GLU A 242 -3.91 5.45 -14.56
N MET A 243 -4.10 5.57 -13.25
CA MET A 243 -3.08 6.12 -12.34
C MET A 243 -2.01 5.12 -11.93
N PHE A 244 -2.36 3.84 -11.83
CA PHE A 244 -1.56 2.81 -11.18
C PHE A 244 -1.25 1.62 -12.09
N HIS A 245 -1.56 1.70 -13.40
CA HIS A 245 -1.26 0.63 -14.36
C HIS A 245 0.20 0.14 -14.26
N GLY A 246 0.37 -1.18 -14.25
CA GLY A 246 1.66 -1.85 -14.09
C GLY A 246 2.20 -1.83 -12.66
N LYS A 247 1.38 -1.49 -11.65
CA LYS A 247 1.76 -1.54 -10.23
C LYS A 247 0.97 -2.62 -9.50
N GLU A 248 1.68 -3.64 -9.02
CA GLU A 248 1.10 -4.76 -8.26
C GLU A 248 -0.10 -5.37 -9.00
N PHE A 249 -1.30 -5.28 -8.43
CA PHE A 249 -2.52 -5.79 -9.04
C PHE A 249 -3.12 -4.89 -10.09
N PHE A 250 -2.68 -3.66 -10.29
CA PHE A 250 -3.25 -2.81 -11.34
C PHE A 250 -2.65 -3.16 -12.70
N ASP A 251 -2.90 -4.37 -13.17
CA ASP A 251 -2.52 -4.90 -14.49
C ASP A 251 -3.75 -5.22 -15.34
N ASP A 252 -3.53 -5.69 -16.57
CA ASP A 252 -4.61 -5.91 -17.54
C ASP A 252 -5.59 -7.02 -17.13
N ASP A 253 -5.21 -7.91 -16.21
CA ASP A 253 -6.07 -9.00 -15.74
C ASP A 253 -6.88 -8.61 -14.48
N PHE A 254 -6.60 -7.47 -13.88
CA PHE A 254 -7.32 -6.99 -12.71
C PHE A 254 -8.64 -6.37 -13.12
N SER A 255 -9.66 -7.21 -13.16
CA SER A 255 -10.99 -6.81 -13.60
C SER A 255 -11.67 -5.78 -12.66
N PRO A 256 -12.68 -5.05 -13.16
CA PRO A 256 -13.54 -4.22 -12.33
C PRO A 256 -14.19 -4.96 -11.16
N GLU A 257 -14.53 -6.24 -11.36
CA GLU A 257 -15.10 -7.08 -10.31
C GLU A 257 -14.09 -7.33 -9.17
N ASN A 258 -12.82 -7.59 -9.53
CA ASN A 258 -11.75 -7.80 -8.54
C ASN A 258 -11.45 -6.51 -7.78
N HIS A 259 -11.39 -5.37 -8.47
CA HIS A 259 -11.23 -4.05 -7.85
C HIS A 259 -12.36 -3.77 -6.84
N ARG A 260 -13.60 -4.01 -7.23
CA ARG A 260 -14.78 -3.86 -6.35
C ARG A 260 -14.68 -4.75 -5.10
N LYS A 261 -14.36 -6.03 -5.30
CA LYS A 261 -14.26 -7.03 -4.21
C LYS A 261 -13.13 -6.79 -3.23
N ILE A 262 -12.04 -6.18 -3.68
CA ILE A 262 -10.80 -6.05 -2.89
C ILE A 262 -10.61 -4.61 -2.39
N VAL A 263 -10.65 -3.63 -3.29
CA VAL A 263 -10.33 -2.24 -2.99
C VAL A 263 -11.53 -1.51 -2.40
N LEU A 264 -12.69 -1.54 -3.08
CA LEU A 264 -13.87 -0.81 -2.61
C LEU A 264 -14.50 -1.46 -1.39
N ASN A 265 -14.54 -2.80 -1.33
CA ASN A 265 -15.01 -3.50 -0.15
C ASN A 265 -14.17 -3.20 1.10
N ASP A 266 -12.84 -3.03 0.99
CA ASP A 266 -12.01 -2.59 2.12
C ASP A 266 -12.32 -1.15 2.58
N MET A 267 -12.84 -0.31 1.68
CA MET A 267 -13.28 1.03 2.02
C MET A 267 -14.60 1.01 2.81
N ILE A 268 -15.55 0.14 2.45
CA ILE A 268 -16.91 0.15 3.02
C ILE A 268 -17.15 -0.85 4.15
N SER A 269 -16.36 -1.93 4.25
CA SER A 269 -16.63 -3.04 5.18
C SER A 269 -16.30 -2.72 6.64
N ARG A 270 -16.00 -1.45 6.92
CA ARG A 270 -15.47 -0.98 8.19
C ARG A 270 -16.62 -0.47 9.05
N PRO A 271 -16.85 -1.06 10.23
CA PRO A 271 -17.91 -0.58 11.12
C PRO A 271 -17.66 0.86 11.60
N GLU A 272 -16.41 1.33 11.57
CA GLU A 272 -16.03 2.70 11.92
C GLU A 272 -16.29 3.72 10.81
N VAL A 273 -16.55 3.28 9.58
CA VAL A 273 -16.85 4.17 8.46
C VAL A 273 -18.34 4.47 8.46
N ASP A 274 -18.68 5.71 8.78
CA ASP A 274 -20.04 6.19 8.56
C ASP A 274 -20.30 6.32 7.06
N ASN A 275 -21.10 5.41 6.51
CA ASN A 275 -21.47 5.38 5.09
C ASN A 275 -22.09 6.70 4.60
N ALA A 276 -22.78 7.43 5.49
CA ALA A 276 -23.33 8.74 5.14
C ALA A 276 -22.19 9.75 4.89
N SER A 277 -21.19 9.79 5.76
CA SER A 277 -20.02 10.64 5.56
C SER A 277 -19.14 10.18 4.39
N LEU A 278 -19.03 8.88 4.14
CA LEU A 278 -18.24 8.33 3.04
C LEU A 278 -18.74 8.85 1.70
N THR A 279 -20.06 8.77 1.48
CA THR A 279 -20.69 9.19 0.23
C THR A 279 -20.76 10.72 0.12
N ASP A 280 -20.99 11.43 1.23
CA ASP A 280 -21.05 12.90 1.22
C ASP A 280 -19.69 13.58 1.00
N LEU A 281 -18.58 12.92 1.36
CA LEU A 281 -17.24 13.51 1.31
C LEU A 281 -16.35 12.91 0.22
N SER A 282 -16.63 11.69 -0.23
CA SER A 282 -15.93 11.10 -1.37
C SER A 282 -16.43 11.69 -2.67
N SER A 283 -15.52 11.95 -3.60
CA SER A 283 -15.84 12.70 -4.81
C SER A 283 -14.95 12.33 -5.98
N PHE A 284 -15.49 12.44 -7.18
CA PHE A 284 -14.71 12.56 -8.41
C PHE A 284 -14.38 14.02 -8.68
N VAL A 285 -13.19 14.26 -9.21
CA VAL A 285 -12.78 15.55 -9.75
C VAL A 285 -12.89 15.46 -11.26
N VAL A 286 -13.74 16.31 -11.84
CA VAL A 286 -14.12 16.24 -13.25
C VAL A 286 -13.66 17.50 -13.96
N ASP A 287 -12.95 17.35 -15.06
CA ASP A 287 -12.58 18.46 -15.94
C ASP A 287 -13.85 19.05 -16.58
N SER A 288 -14.13 20.33 -16.31
CA SER A 288 -15.37 20.98 -16.71
C SER A 288 -15.50 21.18 -18.22
N ALA A 289 -14.39 21.21 -18.96
CA ALA A 289 -14.40 21.41 -20.40
C ALA A 289 -14.72 20.11 -21.15
N THR A 290 -14.23 18.98 -20.62
CA THR A 290 -14.32 17.67 -21.29
C THR A 290 -15.35 16.74 -20.66
N GLY A 291 -15.75 16.99 -19.41
CA GLY A 291 -16.57 16.09 -18.61
C GLY A 291 -15.83 14.82 -18.15
N GLN A 292 -14.51 14.74 -18.36
CA GLN A 292 -13.72 13.56 -17.99
C GLN A 292 -13.29 13.60 -16.53
N ASP A 293 -13.30 12.43 -15.90
CA ASP A 293 -12.71 12.27 -14.58
C ASP A 293 -11.18 12.45 -14.66
N VAL A 294 -10.63 13.23 -13.73
CA VAL A 294 -9.18 13.48 -13.61
C VAL A 294 -8.63 13.12 -12.23
N GLY A 295 -9.50 12.72 -11.31
CA GLY A 295 -9.09 12.24 -10.00
C GLY A 295 -10.28 11.81 -9.15
N TYR A 296 -9.98 11.21 -8.00
CA TYR A 296 -10.98 10.92 -6.99
C TYR A 296 -10.40 11.03 -5.59
N LEU A 297 -11.30 11.26 -4.63
CA LEU A 297 -11.03 11.28 -3.21
C LEU A 297 -11.96 10.27 -2.53
N ALA A 298 -11.40 9.37 -1.74
CA ALA A 298 -12.13 8.46 -0.85
C ALA A 298 -11.94 8.94 0.59
N CYS A 299 -12.97 9.59 1.14
CA CYS A 299 -12.93 10.29 2.41
C CYS A 299 -14.19 10.00 3.25
N TRP A 300 -14.06 9.99 4.57
CA TRP A 300 -15.17 9.83 5.52
C TRP A 300 -14.82 10.49 6.86
N VAL A 301 -15.77 10.52 7.77
CA VAL A 301 -15.56 10.98 9.15
C VAL A 301 -15.39 9.79 10.08
N GLU A 302 -14.37 9.87 10.92
CA GLU A 302 -14.07 8.90 11.98
C GLU A 302 -13.98 9.62 13.33
N ASP A 303 -14.27 8.91 14.43
CA ASP A 303 -14.29 9.47 15.80
C ASP A 303 -15.14 10.76 15.97
N HIS A 304 -16.16 10.93 15.12
CA HIS A 304 -17.09 12.08 15.06
C HIS A 304 -16.51 13.44 14.64
N ASP A 305 -15.20 13.65 14.67
CA ASP A 305 -14.59 14.97 14.43
C ASP A 305 -13.40 14.95 13.46
N THR A 306 -13.03 13.78 12.94
CA THR A 306 -11.81 13.60 12.14
C THR A 306 -12.17 13.22 10.71
N LEU A 307 -11.86 14.09 9.77
CA LEU A 307 -11.88 13.77 8.35
C LEU A 307 -10.70 12.85 8.02
N VAL A 308 -10.98 11.63 7.56
CA VAL A 308 -9.98 10.72 7.05
C VAL A 308 -9.93 10.83 5.53
N MET A 309 -8.76 11.16 4.98
CA MET A 309 -8.51 11.16 3.54
C MET A 309 -7.61 9.96 3.21
N LYS A 310 -8.19 8.84 2.79
CA LYS A 310 -7.41 7.60 2.61
C LYS A 310 -6.77 7.49 1.25
N THR A 311 -7.57 7.64 0.20
CA THR A 311 -7.08 7.55 -1.18
C THR A 311 -7.40 8.85 -1.88
N VAL A 312 -6.36 9.55 -2.30
CA VAL A 312 -6.44 10.77 -3.09
C VAL A 312 -5.58 10.57 -4.32
N GLY A 313 -6.22 10.40 -5.47
CA GLY A 313 -5.57 10.03 -6.72
C GLY A 313 -5.86 11.03 -7.83
N PHE A 314 -4.83 11.40 -8.59
CA PHE A 314 -4.95 12.23 -9.78
C PHE A 314 -4.16 11.65 -10.97
N VAL A 315 -4.78 11.70 -12.13
CA VAL A 315 -4.17 11.30 -13.42
C VAL A 315 -2.99 12.21 -13.77
N SER A 316 -2.03 11.68 -14.54
CA SER A 316 -0.77 12.37 -14.82
C SER A 316 -0.94 13.76 -15.46
N ARG A 317 -1.94 13.93 -16.33
CA ARG A 317 -2.21 15.18 -17.06
C ARG A 317 -2.58 16.37 -16.17
N VAL A 318 -3.12 16.13 -14.98
CA VAL A 318 -3.43 17.21 -14.01
C VAL A 318 -2.43 17.26 -12.85
N ARG A 319 -1.42 16.39 -12.82
CA ARG A 319 -0.32 16.49 -11.85
C ARG A 319 0.48 17.77 -12.09
N LYS A 320 1.08 18.32 -11.04
CA LYS A 320 1.78 19.62 -11.04
C LYS A 320 0.90 20.84 -11.30
N THR A 321 -0.43 20.67 -11.35
CA THR A 321 -1.39 21.78 -11.29
C THR A 321 -1.85 22.02 -9.85
N LYS A 322 -2.77 22.96 -9.64
CA LYS A 322 -3.42 23.21 -8.34
C LYS A 322 -4.65 22.33 -8.10
N VAL A 323 -5.05 21.49 -9.05
CA VAL A 323 -6.29 20.69 -8.98
C VAL A 323 -6.36 19.83 -7.70
N PHE A 324 -5.27 19.14 -7.35
CA PHE A 324 -5.18 18.38 -6.10
C PHE A 324 -5.46 19.24 -4.87
N ALA A 325 -4.81 20.40 -4.77
CA ALA A 325 -4.91 21.27 -3.62
C ALA A 325 -6.32 21.86 -3.47
N ILE A 326 -6.94 22.22 -4.59
CA ILE A 326 -8.31 22.74 -4.62
C ILE A 326 -9.28 21.66 -4.17
N ALA A 327 -9.20 20.45 -4.74
CA ALA A 327 -10.11 19.36 -4.38
C ALA A 327 -10.00 18.96 -2.90
N VAL A 328 -8.76 18.83 -2.38
CA VAL A 328 -8.51 18.52 -0.97
C VAL A 328 -9.06 19.61 -0.04
N ARG A 329 -8.89 20.89 -0.40
CA ARG A 329 -9.46 22.03 0.33
C ARG A 329 -10.99 21.99 0.35
N GLU A 330 -11.63 21.77 -0.80
CA GLU A 330 -13.09 21.71 -0.89
C GLU A 330 -13.66 20.58 -0.04
N THR A 331 -13.07 19.39 -0.10
CA THR A 331 -13.50 18.26 0.74
C THR A 331 -13.31 18.55 2.23
N ALA A 332 -12.20 19.17 2.64
CA ALA A 332 -11.98 19.56 4.03
C ALA A 332 -12.98 20.63 4.50
N ARG A 333 -13.29 21.62 3.66
CA ARG A 333 -14.26 22.66 3.97
C ARG A 333 -15.64 22.06 4.17
N ARG A 334 -16.07 21.19 3.26
CA ARG A 334 -17.34 20.45 3.36
C ARG A 334 -17.41 19.62 4.63
N ALA A 335 -16.36 18.88 4.98
CA ALA A 335 -16.31 18.10 6.20
C ALA A 335 -16.45 18.97 7.46
N LYS A 336 -15.79 20.13 7.48
CA LYS A 336 -15.94 21.09 8.58
C LYS A 336 -17.38 21.61 8.68
N GLU A 337 -17.95 22.06 7.57
CA GLU A 337 -19.25 22.72 7.53
C GLU A 337 -20.42 21.77 7.77
N HIS A 338 -20.38 20.57 7.19
CA HIS A 338 -21.49 19.61 7.23
C HIS A 338 -21.36 18.61 8.37
N TRP A 339 -20.14 18.24 8.75
CA TRP A 339 -19.88 17.19 9.72
C TRP A 339 -19.24 17.70 11.01
N GLY A 340 -18.92 19.00 11.10
CA GLY A 340 -18.31 19.57 12.29
C GLY A 340 -16.90 19.06 12.56
N CYS A 341 -16.22 18.53 11.53
CA CYS A 341 -14.85 18.04 11.68
C CYS A 341 -13.92 19.16 12.17
N THR A 342 -13.05 18.83 13.10
CA THR A 342 -12.00 19.72 13.63
C THR A 342 -10.59 19.24 13.25
N ARG A 343 -10.48 18.00 12.78
CA ARG A 343 -9.20 17.36 12.45
C ARG A 343 -9.21 16.76 11.05
N VAL A 344 -8.05 16.71 10.41
CA VAL A 344 -7.81 15.98 9.17
C VAL A 344 -6.71 14.96 9.39
N ALA A 345 -6.99 13.69 9.09
CA ALA A 345 -6.02 12.61 9.05
C ALA A 345 -5.70 12.28 7.58
N LEU A 346 -4.45 12.53 7.18
CA LEU A 346 -3.96 12.24 5.84
C LEU A 346 -2.64 11.47 5.92
N TYR A 347 -2.51 10.47 5.07
CA TYR A 347 -1.23 9.80 4.83
C TYR A 347 -0.42 10.58 3.80
N MET A 348 0.82 10.91 4.15
CA MET A 348 1.79 11.44 3.20
C MET A 348 2.99 10.50 3.13
N HIS A 349 3.32 10.06 1.91
CA HIS A 349 4.55 9.34 1.68
C HIS A 349 5.72 10.33 1.78
N GLN A 350 6.54 10.20 2.82
CA GLN A 350 7.83 10.86 2.86
C GLN A 350 8.86 9.94 2.19
N PRO A 351 9.48 10.35 1.07
CA PRO A 351 10.60 9.60 0.53
C PRO A 351 11.69 9.57 1.60
N SER A 352 12.13 8.38 1.99
CA SER A 352 13.20 8.23 2.97
C SER A 352 14.45 8.92 2.44
N THR A 353 14.90 10.00 3.10
CA THR A 353 16.17 10.67 2.76
C THR A 353 17.39 9.86 3.21
N THR A 354 17.21 8.58 3.57
CA THR A 354 18.28 7.67 3.96
C THR A 354 19.17 7.42 2.74
N THR A 355 20.14 8.31 2.56
CA THR A 355 21.35 8.03 1.80
C THR A 355 22.00 6.86 2.53
N VAL A 356 21.82 5.65 2.02
CA VAL A 356 22.61 4.51 2.46
C VAL A 356 24.04 4.87 2.04
N SER A 357 24.84 5.33 3.01
CA SER A 357 26.27 5.49 2.80
C SER A 357 26.85 4.10 2.57
N THR A 358 27.01 3.73 1.31
CA THR A 358 27.85 2.61 0.88
C THR A 358 29.32 3.00 1.08
N GLU A 359 29.71 3.20 2.33
CA GLU A 359 31.11 3.19 2.77
C GLU A 359 31.21 2.12 3.86
N GLN A 360 31.13 0.85 3.43
CA GLN A 360 31.81 -0.21 4.15
C GLN A 360 33.04 -0.57 3.32
N HIS A 361 34.21 -0.18 3.85
CA HIS A 361 35.50 -0.69 3.45
C HIS A 361 35.49 -2.20 3.50
N VAL A 362 35.49 -2.84 2.33
CA VAL A 362 35.96 -4.21 2.18
C VAL A 362 37.49 -4.13 2.16
N GLN A 363 38.12 -4.58 3.23
CA GLN A 363 39.52 -4.99 3.20
C GLN A 363 39.56 -6.34 2.47
N ASP A 364 39.99 -6.30 1.21
CA ASP A 364 40.31 -7.49 0.42
C ASP A 364 41.66 -8.07 0.87
N ASP A 365 41.64 -9.29 1.40
CA ASP A 365 42.76 -10.22 1.32
C ASP A 365 42.44 -11.24 0.21
N ALA A 366 43.12 -11.10 -0.93
CA ALA A 366 43.16 -12.12 -1.98
C ALA A 366 44.21 -13.19 -1.64
N PRO A 367 44.07 -14.41 -2.20
CA PRO A 367 45.05 -14.75 -3.23
C PRO A 367 44.51 -15.53 -4.44
N GLU A 368 45.06 -15.11 -5.59
CA GLU A 368 45.58 -15.90 -6.71
C GLU A 368 44.70 -16.85 -7.58
N ARG A 369 44.64 -16.43 -8.85
CA ARG A 369 44.83 -17.19 -10.12
C ARG A 369 43.67 -18.03 -10.66
N TYR A 370 43.18 -17.64 -11.85
CA TYR A 370 43.51 -18.29 -13.12
C TYR A 370 43.36 -17.29 -14.29
N ALA A 371 44.37 -17.25 -15.16
CA ALA A 371 44.40 -16.49 -16.40
C ALA A 371 44.02 -17.41 -17.57
N VAL A 372 43.20 -16.92 -18.50
CA VAL A 372 43.18 -17.39 -19.90
C VAL A 372 43.07 -16.17 -20.81
N THR A 373 44.13 -15.95 -21.57
CA THR A 373 44.25 -15.01 -22.67
C THR A 373 43.66 -15.64 -23.93
N LEU A 374 42.92 -14.91 -24.76
CA LEU A 374 42.93 -15.10 -26.21
C LEU A 374 42.60 -13.79 -26.95
N GLN A 375 43.27 -13.65 -28.10
CA GLN A 375 43.57 -12.44 -28.85
C GLN A 375 42.42 -11.89 -29.72
N ARG A 376 42.52 -10.59 -30.01
CA ARG A 376 41.85 -9.85 -31.11
C ARG A 376 42.22 -10.39 -32.49
N GLN A 377 41.32 -10.26 -33.47
CA GLN A 377 41.46 -9.37 -34.65
C GLN A 377 40.23 -9.43 -35.62
N PRO A 378 40.08 -8.52 -36.63
CA PRO A 378 38.88 -7.68 -36.75
C PRO A 378 38.15 -7.69 -38.13
N ALA A 379 37.08 -6.87 -38.16
CA ALA A 379 36.56 -6.02 -39.25
C ALA A 379 35.88 -6.63 -40.50
N SER A 380 34.69 -6.11 -40.80
CA SER A 380 34.33 -5.65 -42.15
C SER A 380 33.24 -4.57 -42.12
N ASN A 381 33.41 -3.61 -43.04
CA ASN A 381 32.63 -2.40 -43.25
C ASN A 381 31.36 -2.66 -44.09
N THR A 382 30.33 -1.83 -43.93
CA THR A 382 29.58 -1.29 -45.08
C THR A 382 28.87 0.04 -44.75
N THR A 383 29.29 1.09 -45.47
CA THR A 383 28.65 2.39 -45.78
C THR A 383 27.30 2.15 -46.50
N SER A 384 26.29 3.03 -46.66
CA SER A 384 25.93 4.43 -46.35
C SER A 384 24.55 4.64 -46.99
N VAL A 385 23.63 5.46 -46.45
CA VAL A 385 22.81 6.42 -47.25
C VAL A 385 22.34 7.56 -46.33
N LEU A 386 22.61 8.79 -46.76
CA LEU A 386 22.09 10.06 -46.24
C LEU A 386 20.59 10.24 -46.54
N GLN A 387 19.84 10.83 -45.62
CA GLN A 387 18.80 11.80 -45.97
C GLN A 387 18.72 12.90 -44.91
N THR A 388 18.90 14.13 -45.39
CA THR A 388 18.80 15.42 -44.70
C THR A 388 17.35 15.88 -44.62
N THR A 389 16.89 16.37 -43.47
CA THR A 389 15.82 17.37 -43.40
C THR A 389 16.08 18.41 -42.31
N ASN A 390 15.65 19.63 -42.64
CA ASN A 390 15.98 20.91 -42.06
C ASN A 390 15.39 21.16 -40.67
N GLY A 391 16.05 22.06 -39.95
CA GLY A 391 15.79 22.40 -38.56
C GLY A 391 14.61 23.35 -38.29
N LEU A 392 14.36 23.51 -36.99
CA LEU A 392 13.58 24.56 -36.34
C LEU A 392 14.23 24.85 -34.96
N PRO A 393 14.08 26.09 -34.43
CA PRO A 393 15.00 26.64 -33.44
C PRO A 393 14.73 26.17 -32.01
N GLU A 394 15.83 26.06 -31.26
CA GLU A 394 15.89 25.82 -29.82
C GLU A 394 15.12 26.90 -29.04
N ASN A 395 14.32 26.46 -28.06
CA ASN A 395 13.64 27.33 -27.11
C ASN A 395 14.28 27.15 -25.72
N PRO A 396 15.08 28.10 -25.21
CA PRO A 396 15.83 27.91 -23.98
C PRO A 396 15.08 28.48 -22.77
N GLN A 397 13.90 27.94 -22.42
CA GLN A 397 13.26 28.22 -21.13
C GLN A 397 12.43 27.03 -20.64
N LYS A 398 13.12 25.97 -20.18
CA LYS A 398 12.52 24.87 -19.40
C LYS A 398 13.50 24.38 -18.34
N ARG A 399 13.89 25.25 -17.41
CA ARG A 399 14.58 24.87 -16.17
C ARG A 399 14.26 25.86 -15.07
N ASP A 400 13.17 25.64 -14.33
CA ASP A 400 13.09 26.04 -12.90
C ASP A 400 11.81 25.61 -12.13
N THR A 401 10.88 24.88 -12.75
CA THR A 401 9.60 24.53 -12.09
C THR A 401 9.70 23.33 -11.14
N ASP A 402 10.57 22.36 -11.42
CA ASP A 402 10.72 21.16 -10.57
C ASP A 402 11.34 21.49 -9.21
N THR A 403 12.21 22.49 -9.13
CA THR A 403 12.83 22.89 -7.86
C THR A 403 11.82 23.60 -6.96
N ARG A 404 10.88 24.40 -7.50
CA ARG A 404 9.98 25.24 -6.68
C ARG A 404 8.89 24.48 -5.94
N VAL A 405 8.32 23.41 -6.51
CA VAL A 405 7.28 22.60 -5.83
C VAL A 405 7.89 21.80 -4.69
N GLN A 406 9.06 21.19 -4.90
CA GLN A 406 9.79 20.48 -3.86
C GLN A 406 10.33 21.45 -2.79
N THR A 407 10.84 22.60 -3.22
CA THR A 407 11.33 23.68 -2.35
C THR A 407 10.19 24.32 -1.54
N PHE A 408 8.95 24.36 -2.03
CA PHE A 408 7.81 24.84 -1.24
C PHE A 408 7.47 23.87 -0.10
N LEU A 409 7.49 22.56 -0.37
CA LEU A 409 7.31 21.51 0.64
C LEU A 409 8.51 21.43 1.62
N ASP A 410 9.73 21.70 1.16
CA ASP A 410 10.95 21.61 1.99
C ASP A 410 11.31 22.92 2.74
N LYS A 411 11.13 24.12 2.15
CA LYS A 411 11.49 25.41 2.78
C LYS A 411 10.44 25.96 3.74
N ARG A 412 9.18 25.57 3.59
CA ARG A 412 8.21 25.58 4.71
C ARG A 412 8.15 24.19 5.32
N ARG A 413 9.31 23.67 5.74
CA ARG A 413 9.38 22.75 6.88
C ARG A 413 8.43 23.33 7.93
N LEU A 414 7.27 22.70 8.05
CA LEU A 414 6.19 23.06 8.93
C LEU A 414 6.82 23.24 10.33
N GLN A 415 7.15 24.47 10.74
CA GLN A 415 7.36 24.83 12.13
C GLN A 415 5.98 24.82 12.81
N TYR A 416 5.32 23.67 12.76
CA TYR A 416 4.03 23.43 13.39
C TYR A 416 4.35 22.72 14.69
N LEU A 417 4.69 23.54 15.69
CA LEU A 417 4.81 23.12 17.07
C LEU A 417 3.44 22.63 17.53
N GLY A 418 3.20 21.31 17.46
CA GLY A 418 1.96 20.68 17.92
C GLY A 418 1.48 19.47 17.10
N GLN A 419 2.07 19.19 15.93
CA GLN A 419 1.64 18.06 15.10
C GLN A 419 1.95 16.71 15.77
N ARG A 420 0.93 15.86 15.89
CA ARG A 420 1.09 14.46 16.29
C ARG A 420 1.11 13.60 15.04
N SER A 421 2.22 12.90 14.82
CA SER A 421 2.36 11.92 13.76
C SER A 421 2.36 10.52 14.37
N ARG A 422 1.58 9.60 13.81
CA ARG A 422 1.68 8.17 14.15
C ARG A 422 2.71 7.50 13.26
N HIS A 423 3.53 6.62 13.85
CA HIS A 423 4.72 6.09 13.20
C HIS A 423 4.55 4.59 12.91
N ARG A 424 4.66 4.25 11.63
CA ARG A 424 4.60 2.88 11.14
C ARG A 424 5.85 2.56 10.34
N VAL A 425 6.15 1.27 10.23
CA VAL A 425 7.25 0.78 9.42
C VAL A 425 6.78 -0.31 8.48
N MET A 426 7.31 -0.26 7.25
CA MET A 426 7.40 -1.43 6.39
C MET A 426 8.80 -1.99 6.54
N VAL A 427 8.90 -3.31 6.62
CA VAL A 427 10.17 -4.01 6.70
C VAL A 427 10.42 -4.81 5.42
N ARG A 428 11.69 -5.03 5.09
CA ARG A 428 12.13 -5.82 3.95
C ARG A 428 13.17 -6.84 4.39
N LEU A 429 13.18 -8.01 3.75
CA LEU A 429 14.19 -9.04 3.92
C LEU A 429 14.98 -9.20 2.63
#